data_AF-A0A2G9TTA4-F1
#
_entry.id   AF-A0A2G9TTA4-F1
#
_cell.length_a   1.000
_cell.length_b   1.000
_cell.length_c   1.000
_cell.angle_alpha   90.00
_cell.angle_beta   90.00
_cell.angle_gamma   90.00
#
_symmetry.space_group_name_H-M   'P 1'
#
loop_
_entity.id
_entity.type
_entity.pdbx_description
1 polymer ?
#
loop_
_entity_poly.entity_id
_entity_poly.type
_entity_poly.pdbx_seq_one_letter_code
_entity_poly.pdbx_strand_id
1 'polypeptide(L)'
;VTTFWPEFGKNGKGNITIRDVLDHRAGLITFGREFGLEEAKNSNVIAELIETATPLWTPGSHRGYHAFTYGFVVDRIIRRLHPKGYDVPTIYKEEIWEEGRTLVCNLSKDPIPYNDPAVRELSLTSCMGIGTALGFAQAIQQVFKKNMIPDSIRKIISEPTATEEDIVLAEEKSFGHGFIYARHP
;
A
#
# COMPACT_ATOMS: atom_id res chain seq x y z
N VAL A 1 -8.45 6.42 -11.24
CA VAL A 1 -9.00 6.31 -9.87
C VAL A 1 -10.38 6.95 -9.75
N THR A 2 -10.58 8.12 -10.35
CA THR A 2 -11.83 8.89 -10.35
C THR A 2 -13.08 8.14 -10.80
N THR A 3 -12.95 7.10 -11.63
CA THR A 3 -14.06 6.23 -12.05
C THR A 3 -14.89 5.66 -10.88
N PHE A 4 -14.26 5.38 -9.73
CA PHE A 4 -14.91 4.81 -8.55
C PHE A 4 -14.71 5.66 -7.28
N TRP A 5 -13.92 6.73 -7.37
CA TRP A 5 -13.72 7.70 -6.29
C TRP A 5 -13.61 9.11 -6.89
N PRO A 6 -14.74 9.74 -7.28
CA PRO A 6 -14.74 11.02 -7.98
C PRO A 6 -14.02 12.14 -7.23
N GLU A 7 -14.15 12.18 -5.92
CA GLU A 7 -13.56 13.18 -5.04
C GLU A 7 -12.03 13.12 -5.02
N PHE A 8 -11.44 11.97 -5.38
CA PHE A 8 -10.00 11.85 -5.60
C PHE A 8 -9.52 12.78 -6.72
N GLY A 9 -10.39 13.20 -7.66
CA GLY A 9 -9.99 14.01 -8.82
C GLY A 9 -9.57 15.45 -8.53
N LYS A 10 -9.80 15.95 -7.31
CA LYS A 10 -9.48 17.32 -6.90
C LYS A 10 -7.97 17.62 -7.05
N ASN A 11 -7.60 18.90 -7.18
CA ASN A 11 -6.20 19.36 -7.19
C ASN A 11 -5.30 18.67 -8.24
N GLY A 12 -5.81 18.49 -9.46
CA GLY A 12 -5.03 17.95 -10.58
C GLY A 12 -4.87 16.42 -10.59
N LYS A 13 -5.52 15.70 -9.68
CA LYS A 13 -5.44 14.24 -9.55
C LYS A 13 -6.36 13.47 -10.51
N GLY A 14 -7.14 14.17 -11.33
CA GLY A 14 -8.21 13.60 -12.18
C GLY A 14 -7.76 12.47 -13.11
N ASN A 15 -6.53 12.55 -13.62
CA ASN A 15 -5.98 11.58 -14.58
C ASN A 15 -5.12 10.48 -13.94
N ILE A 16 -4.96 10.48 -12.61
CA ILE A 16 -4.19 9.45 -11.91
C ILE A 16 -4.86 8.09 -12.09
N THR A 17 -4.10 7.14 -12.62
CA THR A 17 -4.52 5.76 -12.79
C THR A 17 -4.22 4.94 -11.54
N ILE A 18 -4.80 3.73 -11.43
CA ILE A 18 -4.39 2.79 -10.37
C ILE A 18 -2.90 2.44 -10.52
N ARG A 19 -2.40 2.34 -11.76
CA ARG A 19 -0.99 2.05 -12.02
C ARG A 19 -0.08 3.15 -11.48
N ASP A 20 -0.43 4.43 -11.65
CA ASP A 20 0.36 5.53 -11.10
C ASP A 20 0.44 5.49 -9.57
N VAL A 21 -0.62 5.05 -8.90
CA VAL A 21 -0.61 4.84 -7.44
C VAL A 21 0.32 3.67 -7.08
N LEU A 22 0.14 2.52 -7.73
CA LEU A 22 0.90 1.30 -7.44
C LEU A 22 2.40 1.44 -7.74
N ASP A 23 2.76 2.26 -8.74
CA ASP A 23 4.14 2.46 -9.18
C ASP A 23 4.78 3.71 -8.54
N HIS A 24 4.17 4.29 -7.50
CA HIS A 24 4.66 5.47 -6.78
C HIS A 24 4.83 6.74 -7.65
N ARG A 25 3.97 6.92 -8.66
CA ARG A 25 4.00 8.06 -9.60
C ARG A 25 2.90 9.10 -9.35
N ALA A 26 2.04 8.88 -8.36
CA ALA A 26 0.91 9.76 -8.05
C ALA A 26 1.30 11.13 -7.45
N GLY A 27 2.54 11.29 -6.96
CA GLY A 27 3.01 12.53 -6.33
C GLY A 27 2.48 12.80 -4.92
N LEU A 28 1.90 11.80 -4.26
CA LEU A 28 1.22 11.89 -2.97
C LEU A 28 2.07 11.35 -1.82
N ILE A 29 3.38 11.64 -1.78
CA ILE A 29 4.26 11.19 -0.69
C ILE A 29 3.93 11.87 0.66
N THR A 30 3.10 12.91 0.63
CA THR A 30 2.50 13.61 1.77
C THR A 30 1.07 14.04 1.40
N PHE A 31 0.22 14.31 2.39
CA PHE A 31 -1.10 14.91 2.20
C PHE A 31 -1.12 16.43 2.42
N GLY A 32 0.06 17.05 2.53
CA GLY A 32 0.21 18.51 2.61
C GLY A 32 0.16 19.10 4.02
N ARG A 33 -0.10 18.27 5.04
CA ARG A 33 0.07 18.62 6.46
C ARG A 33 0.41 17.39 7.30
N GLU A 34 0.90 17.65 8.50
CA GLU A 34 1.02 16.64 9.55
C GLU A 34 -0.37 16.26 10.08
N PHE A 35 -0.52 15.00 10.49
CA PHE A 35 -1.70 14.48 11.17
C PHE A 35 -1.29 13.46 12.24
N GLY A 36 -2.05 13.42 13.33
CA GLY A 36 -1.77 12.55 14.48
C GLY A 36 -2.27 11.12 14.30
N LEU A 37 -1.94 10.26 15.28
CA LEU A 37 -2.39 8.86 15.30
C LEU A 37 -3.92 8.71 15.29
N GLU A 38 -4.65 9.55 16.02
CA GLU A 38 -6.11 9.50 16.07
C GLU A 38 -6.75 9.85 14.72
N GLU A 39 -6.18 10.80 14.00
CA GLU A 39 -6.59 11.11 12.63
C GLU A 39 -6.24 9.96 11.68
N ALA A 40 -5.07 9.35 11.85
CA ALA A 40 -4.64 8.18 11.08
C ALA A 40 -5.56 6.97 11.26
N LYS A 41 -6.12 6.78 12.45
CA LYS A 41 -7.12 5.74 12.75
C LYS A 41 -8.49 6.06 12.16
N ASN A 42 -8.78 7.32 11.84
CA ASN A 42 -10.06 7.76 11.31
C ASN A 42 -10.08 7.68 9.78
N SER A 43 -10.73 6.64 9.27
CA SER A 43 -10.83 6.39 7.82
C SER A 43 -11.50 7.53 7.02
N ASN A 44 -12.39 8.33 7.62
CA ASN A 44 -13.03 9.44 6.93
C ASN A 44 -12.08 10.64 6.83
N VAL A 45 -11.36 10.95 7.92
CA VAL A 45 -10.33 11.99 7.93
C VAL A 45 -9.24 11.68 6.91
N ILE A 46 -8.76 10.43 6.84
CA ILE A 46 -7.78 10.03 5.84
C ILE A 46 -8.30 10.14 4.42
N ALA A 47 -9.57 9.80 4.18
CA ALA A 47 -10.16 9.97 2.85
C ALA A 47 -10.17 11.46 2.43
N GLU A 48 -10.59 12.34 3.32
CA GLU A 48 -10.60 13.79 3.09
C GLU A 48 -9.19 14.35 2.85
N LEU A 49 -8.20 13.89 3.63
CA LEU A 49 -6.80 14.23 3.43
C LEU A 49 -6.29 13.84 2.03
N ILE A 50 -6.59 12.62 1.59
CA ILE A 50 -6.20 12.16 0.26
C ILE A 50 -6.91 12.97 -0.83
N GLU A 51 -8.19 13.24 -0.67
CA GLU A 51 -8.98 14.01 -1.63
C GLU A 51 -8.48 15.45 -1.78
N THR A 52 -8.10 16.08 -0.66
CA THR A 52 -7.63 17.48 -0.65
C THR A 52 -6.12 17.62 -0.87
N ALA A 53 -5.36 16.53 -0.86
CA ALA A 53 -3.93 16.56 -1.17
C ALA A 53 -3.65 17.07 -2.59
N THR A 54 -2.55 17.83 -2.73
CA THR A 54 -2.02 18.26 -4.02
C THR A 54 -0.75 17.45 -4.32
N PRO A 55 -0.65 16.78 -5.48
CA PRO A 55 0.58 16.11 -5.88
C PRO A 55 1.78 17.07 -5.87
N LEU A 56 2.93 16.62 -5.34
CA LEU A 56 4.15 17.41 -5.30
C LEU A 56 4.81 17.59 -6.69
N TRP A 57 4.46 16.72 -7.63
CA TRP A 57 4.87 16.80 -9.03
C TRP A 57 3.70 16.41 -9.93
N THR A 58 3.79 16.71 -11.22
CA THR A 58 2.78 16.28 -12.20
C THR A 58 2.67 14.76 -12.16
N PRO A 59 1.50 14.17 -11.85
CA PRO A 59 1.38 12.73 -11.74
C PRO A 59 1.87 12.02 -13.01
N GLY A 60 2.63 10.95 -12.83
CA GLY A 60 3.24 10.24 -13.94
C GLY A 60 4.49 10.89 -14.54
N SER A 61 4.96 12.05 -14.05
CA SER A 61 6.24 12.63 -14.53
C SER A 61 7.47 12.04 -13.84
N HIS A 62 7.36 11.71 -12.56
CA HIS A 62 8.45 11.17 -11.73
C HIS A 62 7.92 10.04 -10.87
N ARG A 63 8.84 9.18 -10.43
CA ARG A 63 8.60 8.22 -9.36
C ARG A 63 9.18 8.77 -8.06
N GLY A 64 8.45 8.63 -6.98
CA GLY A 64 8.95 8.91 -5.64
C GLY A 64 8.25 8.06 -4.61
N TYR A 65 9.00 7.28 -3.83
CA TYR A 65 8.47 6.31 -2.88
C TYR A 65 7.52 6.94 -1.84
N HIS A 66 6.30 6.39 -1.74
CA HIS A 66 5.23 6.87 -0.87
C HIS A 66 5.24 6.11 0.48
N ALA A 67 6.31 6.24 1.25
CA ALA A 67 6.61 5.37 2.40
C ALA A 67 5.41 5.08 3.34
N PHE A 68 4.66 6.12 3.72
CA PHE A 68 3.49 5.99 4.59
C PHE A 68 2.17 6.15 3.84
N THR A 69 2.07 7.16 2.98
CA THR A 69 0.82 7.50 2.29
C THR A 69 0.34 6.41 1.33
N TYR A 70 1.25 5.55 0.83
CA TYR A 70 0.90 4.42 -0.03
C TYR A 70 -0.16 3.52 0.59
N GLY A 71 0.04 3.12 1.85
CA GLY A 71 -0.87 2.21 2.55
C GLY A 71 -2.28 2.78 2.67
N PHE A 72 -2.39 4.07 3.01
CA PHE A 72 -3.67 4.76 3.09
C PHE A 72 -4.37 4.87 1.73
N VAL A 73 -3.66 5.29 0.68
CA VAL A 73 -4.26 5.45 -0.65
C VAL A 73 -4.73 4.10 -1.20
N VAL A 74 -3.89 3.05 -1.08
CA VAL A 74 -4.22 1.71 -1.54
C VAL A 74 -5.41 1.12 -0.76
N ASP A 75 -5.46 1.29 0.56
CA ASP A 75 -6.59 0.83 1.38
C ASP A 75 -7.91 1.46 0.93
N ARG A 76 -7.93 2.79 0.70
CA ARG A 76 -9.12 3.50 0.24
C ARG A 76 -9.57 3.09 -1.17
N ILE A 77 -8.64 2.68 -2.02
CA ILE A 77 -8.95 2.10 -3.34
C ILE A 77 -9.53 0.70 -3.18
N ILE A 78 -8.88 -0.16 -2.41
CA ILE A 78 -9.30 -1.57 -2.22
C ILE A 78 -10.70 -1.64 -1.60
N ARG A 79 -10.98 -0.86 -0.54
CA ARG A 79 -12.32 -0.82 0.07
C ARG A 79 -13.42 -0.44 -0.92
N ARG A 80 -13.12 0.39 -1.92
CA ARG A 80 -14.11 0.79 -2.94
C ARG A 80 -14.29 -0.25 -4.04
N LEU A 81 -13.24 -1.00 -4.36
CA LEU A 81 -13.27 -2.03 -5.40
C LEU A 81 -13.76 -3.38 -4.87
N HIS A 82 -13.54 -3.66 -3.59
CA HIS A 82 -13.91 -4.93 -2.98
C HIS A 82 -15.44 -5.04 -2.84
N PRO A 83 -16.10 -6.14 -3.29
CA PRO A 83 -17.56 -6.26 -3.25
C PRO A 83 -18.19 -6.12 -1.86
N LYS A 84 -17.46 -6.50 -0.81
CA LYS A 84 -17.88 -6.40 0.59
C LYS A 84 -17.33 -5.17 1.33
N GLY A 85 -16.58 -4.31 0.64
CA GLY A 85 -15.94 -3.14 1.27
C GLY A 85 -14.79 -3.46 2.23
N TYR A 86 -14.17 -4.63 2.09
CA TYR A 86 -13.10 -5.07 2.97
C TYR A 86 -11.83 -4.24 2.77
N ASP A 87 -11.12 -4.02 3.88
CA ASP A 87 -9.74 -3.54 3.85
C ASP A 87 -8.75 -4.68 3.66
N VAL A 88 -7.48 -4.31 3.51
CA VAL A 88 -6.40 -5.28 3.29
C VAL A 88 -6.30 -6.28 4.46
N PRO A 89 -6.30 -5.87 5.75
CA PRO A 89 -6.24 -6.86 6.83
C PRO A 89 -7.44 -7.80 6.88
N THR A 90 -8.65 -7.31 6.56
CA THR A 90 -9.84 -8.16 6.48
C THR A 90 -9.73 -9.14 5.31
N ILE A 91 -9.30 -8.71 4.11
CA ILE A 91 -9.05 -9.62 2.98
C ILE A 91 -8.03 -10.70 3.38
N TYR A 92 -6.93 -10.30 4.02
CA TYR A 92 -5.93 -11.25 4.48
C TYR A 92 -6.54 -12.27 5.46
N LYS A 93 -7.26 -11.80 6.48
CA LYS A 93 -7.86 -12.65 7.52
C LYS A 93 -8.93 -13.59 6.97
N GLU A 94 -9.76 -13.12 6.04
CA GLU A 94 -10.92 -13.88 5.56
C GLU A 94 -10.58 -14.79 4.37
N GLU A 95 -9.59 -14.41 3.54
CA GLU A 95 -9.36 -15.09 2.26
C GLU A 95 -8.01 -15.81 2.18
N ILE A 96 -7.00 -15.32 2.90
CA ILE A 96 -5.62 -15.85 2.84
C ILE A 96 -5.28 -16.68 4.07
N TRP A 97 -5.62 -16.16 5.25
CA TRP A 97 -5.29 -16.75 6.54
C TRP A 97 -5.91 -18.14 6.75
N GLU A 98 -5.20 -18.99 7.49
CA GLU A 98 -5.67 -20.28 7.96
C GLU A 98 -5.21 -20.49 9.42
N GLU A 99 -6.02 -21.20 10.20
CA GLU A 99 -5.77 -21.47 11.62
C GLU A 99 -4.44 -22.20 11.86
N GLY A 100 -3.74 -21.87 12.94
CA GLY A 100 -2.42 -22.43 13.28
C GLY A 100 -1.22 -21.68 12.67
N ARG A 101 -1.45 -20.56 11.99
CA ARG A 101 -0.40 -19.63 11.55
C ARG A 101 -0.34 -18.46 12.53
N THR A 102 0.81 -17.84 12.75
CA THR A 102 0.92 -16.72 13.70
C THR A 102 1.74 -15.60 13.09
N LEU A 103 1.11 -14.43 12.98
CA LEU A 103 1.70 -13.16 12.60
C LEU A 103 1.93 -12.40 13.93
N VAL A 104 3.04 -12.68 14.61
CA VAL A 104 3.46 -11.94 15.82
C VAL A 104 4.98 -11.77 15.78
N CYS A 105 5.44 -10.53 15.91
CA CYS A 105 6.83 -10.19 16.19
C CYS A 105 6.81 -9.17 17.33
N ASN A 106 7.33 -9.57 18.49
CA ASN A 106 7.50 -8.68 19.64
C ASN A 106 8.91 -8.08 19.55
N LEU A 107 9.00 -6.77 19.34
CA LEU A 107 10.25 -6.01 19.50
C LEU A 107 10.25 -5.26 20.85
N SER A 108 11.45 -4.89 21.29
CA SER A 108 11.92 -4.48 22.63
C SER A 108 11.03 -3.60 23.55
N LYS A 109 11.45 -3.51 24.84
CA LYS A 109 10.71 -2.85 25.94
C LYS A 109 10.70 -1.31 25.90
N ASP A 110 11.46 -0.67 25.03
CA ASP A 110 11.46 0.79 24.89
C ASP A 110 10.48 1.21 23.77
N PRO A 111 9.60 2.21 23.99
CA PRO A 111 8.62 2.65 23.01
C PRO A 111 9.31 3.44 21.88
N ILE A 112 9.87 2.69 20.94
CA ILE A 112 10.02 3.14 19.55
C ILE A 112 8.60 3.06 18.95
N PRO A 113 8.17 3.91 17.99
CA PRO A 113 6.78 3.95 17.51
C PRO A 113 6.15 2.58 17.21
N TYR A 114 6.94 1.61 16.73
CA TYR A 114 6.48 0.27 16.38
C TYR A 114 6.24 -0.68 17.58
N ASN A 115 6.67 -0.31 18.79
CA ASN A 115 6.43 -1.06 20.03
C ASN A 115 5.30 -0.49 20.88
N ASP A 116 4.77 0.68 20.53
CA ASP A 116 3.59 1.25 21.15
C ASP A 116 2.34 0.46 20.73
N PRO A 117 1.58 -0.15 21.67
CA PRO A 117 0.33 -0.84 21.35
C PRO A 117 -0.67 0.03 20.59
N ALA A 118 -0.77 1.32 20.92
CA ALA A 118 -1.69 2.24 20.26
C ALA A 118 -1.34 2.45 18.79
N VAL A 119 -0.05 2.39 18.43
CA VAL A 119 0.43 2.48 17.05
C VAL A 119 0.27 1.14 16.34
N ARG A 120 0.51 0.01 17.01
CA ARG A 120 0.31 -1.34 16.44
C ARG A 120 -1.13 -1.62 16.01
N GLU A 121 -2.11 -0.98 16.64
CA GLU A 121 -3.52 -1.04 16.25
C GLU A 121 -3.83 -0.29 14.94
N LEU A 122 -2.92 0.58 14.47
CA LEU A 122 -3.12 1.28 13.21
C LEU A 122 -3.05 0.30 12.04
N SER A 123 -4.17 0.17 11.34
CA SER A 123 -4.29 -0.59 10.09
C SER A 123 -3.61 0.15 8.93
N LEU A 124 -2.27 0.20 8.94
CA LEU A 124 -1.46 0.83 7.89
C LEU A 124 -0.62 -0.22 7.14
N THR A 125 -1.18 -0.68 6.03
CA THR A 125 -0.66 -1.79 5.21
C THR A 125 0.77 -1.59 4.70
N SER A 126 1.25 -0.35 4.55
CA SER A 126 2.59 -0.09 4.02
C SER A 126 3.72 -0.39 5.02
N CYS A 127 3.47 -0.37 6.33
CA CYS A 127 4.56 -0.49 7.30
C CYS A 127 4.21 -1.12 8.66
N MET A 128 2.94 -1.45 8.93
CA MET A 128 2.50 -1.99 10.24
C MET A 128 2.28 -3.51 10.25
N GLY A 129 2.68 -4.22 9.19
CA GLY A 129 2.60 -5.68 9.14
C GLY A 129 3.58 -6.34 10.13
N ILE A 130 3.09 -7.19 11.03
CA ILE A 130 3.90 -7.82 12.09
C ILE A 130 3.84 -9.33 11.96
N GLY A 131 4.90 -9.99 11.49
CA GLY A 131 4.87 -11.45 11.27
C GLY A 131 6.16 -12.22 11.46
N THR A 132 6.04 -13.55 11.33
CA THR A 132 7.17 -14.47 11.29
C THR A 132 7.54 -14.81 9.85
N ALA A 133 8.79 -15.19 9.61
CA ALA A 133 9.23 -15.65 8.28
C ALA A 133 8.39 -16.86 7.79
N LEU A 134 8.08 -17.80 8.69
CA LEU A 134 7.22 -18.93 8.37
C LEU A 134 5.79 -18.50 8.00
N GLY A 135 5.20 -17.60 8.79
CA GLY A 135 3.86 -17.08 8.52
C GLY A 135 3.78 -16.37 7.17
N PHE A 136 4.80 -15.58 6.83
CA PHE A 136 4.90 -14.93 5.53
C PHE A 136 5.01 -15.95 4.39
N ALA A 137 5.91 -16.94 4.49
CA ALA A 137 6.06 -17.98 3.48
C ALA A 137 4.76 -18.78 3.27
N GLN A 138 4.04 -19.08 4.35
CA GLN A 138 2.75 -19.75 4.30
C GLN A 138 1.67 -18.89 3.64
N ALA A 139 1.62 -17.59 3.93
CA ALA A 139 0.69 -16.67 3.27
C ALA A 139 0.91 -16.63 1.75
N ILE A 140 2.16 -16.51 1.32
CA ILE A 140 2.54 -16.57 -0.10
C ILE A 140 2.15 -17.91 -0.72
N GLN A 141 2.41 -19.02 -0.01
CA GLN A 141 2.00 -20.35 -0.47
C GLN A 141 0.48 -20.44 -0.69
N GLN A 142 -0.34 -19.80 0.15
CA GLN A 142 -1.80 -19.81 -0.01
C GLN A 142 -2.26 -19.10 -1.27
N VAL A 143 -1.66 -17.95 -1.60
CA VAL A 143 -1.95 -17.23 -2.85
C VAL A 143 -1.77 -18.14 -4.06
N PHE A 144 -0.72 -18.97 -4.07
CA PHE A 144 -0.47 -19.95 -5.13
C PHE A 144 -1.41 -21.16 -5.08
N LYS A 145 -1.58 -21.77 -3.90
CA LYS A 145 -2.43 -22.97 -3.71
C LYS A 145 -3.88 -22.72 -4.07
N LYS A 146 -4.43 -21.56 -3.66
CA LYS A 146 -5.81 -21.15 -3.94
C LYS A 146 -5.96 -20.53 -5.34
N ASN A 147 -4.88 -20.45 -6.11
CA ASN A 147 -4.83 -19.81 -7.43
C ASN A 147 -5.47 -18.41 -7.44
N MET A 148 -5.17 -17.59 -6.42
CA MET A 148 -5.83 -16.29 -6.22
C MET A 148 -5.45 -15.25 -7.28
N ILE A 149 -4.32 -15.47 -7.98
CA ILE A 149 -3.84 -14.62 -9.07
C ILE A 149 -3.87 -15.44 -10.36
N PRO A 150 -4.73 -15.10 -11.34
CA PRO A 150 -4.78 -15.77 -12.64
C PRO A 150 -3.45 -15.68 -13.41
N ASP A 151 -3.16 -16.67 -14.25
CA ASP A 151 -1.90 -16.70 -15.03
C ASP A 151 -1.71 -15.48 -15.95
N SER A 152 -2.81 -14.93 -16.48
CA SER A 152 -2.78 -13.69 -17.26
C SER A 152 -2.25 -12.51 -16.45
N ILE A 153 -2.61 -12.43 -15.17
CA ILE A 153 -2.12 -11.40 -14.25
C ILE A 153 -0.70 -11.73 -13.79
N ARG A 154 -0.38 -13.00 -13.49
CA ARG A 154 0.99 -13.42 -13.14
C ARG A 154 2.00 -13.02 -14.22
N LYS A 155 1.63 -13.18 -15.50
CA LYS A 155 2.45 -12.76 -16.64
C LYS A 155 2.62 -11.24 -16.73
N ILE A 156 1.64 -10.46 -16.29
CA ILE A 156 1.75 -8.99 -16.26
C ILE A 156 2.69 -8.56 -15.14
N ILE A 157 2.53 -9.13 -13.93
CA ILE A 157 3.33 -8.76 -12.76
C ILE A 157 4.68 -9.47 -12.67
N SER A 158 5.08 -10.25 -13.69
CA SER A 158 6.38 -10.91 -13.70
C SER A 158 7.52 -9.98 -14.11
N GLU A 159 7.20 -8.82 -14.68
CA GLU A 159 8.16 -7.82 -15.14
C GLU A 159 7.83 -6.45 -14.52
N PRO A 160 8.83 -5.59 -14.26
CA PRO A 160 8.59 -4.24 -13.79
C PRO A 160 7.88 -3.39 -14.85
N THR A 161 7.12 -2.38 -14.43
CA THR A 161 6.61 -1.36 -15.35
C THR A 161 7.76 -0.52 -15.92
N ALA A 162 8.72 -0.15 -15.06
CA ALA A 162 9.89 0.62 -15.48
C ALA A 162 11.05 0.50 -14.48
N THR A 163 12.27 0.65 -15.00
CA THR A 163 13.48 0.89 -14.21
C THR A 163 13.90 2.34 -14.43
N GLU A 164 13.85 3.14 -13.37
CA GLU A 164 14.10 4.58 -13.40
C GLU A 164 14.51 5.06 -12.01
N GLU A 165 15.02 6.29 -11.93
CA GLU A 165 15.34 6.96 -10.66
C GLU A 165 14.06 7.18 -9.82
N ASP A 166 14.13 6.80 -8.54
CA ASP A 166 13.15 7.19 -7.54
C ASP A 166 13.68 8.41 -6.77
N ILE A 167 12.99 9.55 -6.88
CA ILE A 167 13.47 10.83 -6.32
C ILE A 167 13.43 10.89 -4.79
N VAL A 168 12.75 9.94 -4.13
CA VAL A 168 12.70 9.85 -2.66
C VAL A 168 13.78 8.91 -2.14
N LEU A 169 13.98 7.79 -2.83
CA LEU A 169 15.04 6.83 -2.47
C LEU A 169 16.43 7.27 -2.98
N ALA A 170 16.48 8.22 -3.92
CA ALA A 170 17.70 8.70 -4.58
C ALA A 170 18.51 7.56 -5.24
N GLU A 171 17.80 6.56 -5.78
CA GLU A 171 18.40 5.38 -6.40
C GLU A 171 17.57 4.93 -7.62
N GLU A 172 18.24 4.31 -8.59
CA GLU A 172 17.54 3.61 -9.67
C GLU A 172 16.90 2.33 -9.13
N LYS A 173 15.60 2.16 -9.38
CA LYS A 173 14.84 0.99 -8.96
C LYS A 173 13.95 0.48 -10.07
N SER A 174 13.79 -0.83 -10.13
CA SER A 174 12.76 -1.48 -10.95
C SER A 174 11.49 -1.62 -10.11
N PHE A 175 10.45 -0.84 -10.41
CA PHE A 175 9.12 -0.99 -9.78
C PHE A 175 8.07 -1.36 -10.82
N GLY A 176 7.00 -1.98 -10.35
CA GLY A 176 5.81 -2.27 -11.14
C GLY A 176 4.74 -2.99 -10.33
N HIS A 177 3.47 -2.61 -10.51
CA HIS A 177 2.34 -3.32 -9.94
C HIS A 177 2.34 -3.40 -8.40
N GLY A 178 3.00 -2.45 -7.73
CA GLY A 178 3.17 -2.45 -6.27
C GLY A 178 4.35 -3.27 -5.74
N PHE A 179 5.19 -3.83 -6.63
CA PHE A 179 6.37 -4.60 -6.26
C PHE A 179 7.66 -3.89 -6.67
N ILE A 180 8.72 -4.19 -5.93
CA ILE A 180 10.11 -3.90 -6.31
C ILE A 180 10.67 -5.18 -6.93
N TYR A 181 11.31 -5.05 -8.09
CA TYR A 181 11.90 -6.16 -8.82
C TYR A 181 13.41 -6.11 -8.61
N ALA A 182 13.97 -7.24 -8.21
CA ALA A 182 15.41 -7.43 -8.15
C ALA A 182 15.75 -8.63 -9.05
N ARG A 183 16.83 -8.52 -9.82
CA ARG A 183 17.38 -9.70 -10.49
C ARG A 183 17.90 -10.65 -9.42
N HIS A 184 17.48 -11.90 -9.49
CA HIS A 184 18.09 -12.93 -8.66
C HIS A 184 19.59 -13.00 -9.01
N PRO A 185 20.49 -13.00 -8.01
CA PRO A 185 21.93 -13.13 -8.25
C PRO A 185 22.29 -14.44 -8.96
#